data_AF-A0A813KD13-F1
#
_entry.id   AF-A0A813KD13-F1
#
_cell.length_a   1.000
_cell.length_b   1.000
_cell.length_c   1.000
_cell.angle_alpha   90.00
_cell.angle_beta   90.00
_cell.angle_gamma   90.00
#
_symmetry.space_group_name_H-M   'P 1'
#
loop_
_entity.id
_entity.type
_entity.pdbx_description
1 polymer ?
#
loop_
_entity_poly.entity_id
_entity_poly.type
_entity_poly.pdbx_seq_one_letter_code
_entity_poly.pdbx_strand_id
1 'polypeptide(L)'
;MCFDPKNGGTPPGFYTEYVQQIQEIIIENAAQEFHAIWKANQQQGVPKVEATKLISGKITKMQDSIMDTFQKMSENERSNLVRQVLSRAVPPVMVRHLGIDGILKNVPASYITALVSAWIASRFVYKNGINTSEVSFFFFLKSLLTADGDPNGAA
;
A
#
# COMPACT_ATOMS: atom_id res chain seq x y z
N MET A 1 -18.81 -0.54 17.83
CA MET A 1 -19.62 -0.02 16.70
C MET A 1 -20.44 -1.17 16.16
N CYS A 2 -21.62 -1.39 16.74
CA CYS A 2 -22.50 -2.50 16.35
C CYS A 2 -23.73 -1.88 15.72
N PHE A 3 -23.79 -1.95 14.39
CA PHE A 3 -24.99 -1.70 13.61
C PHE A 3 -25.85 -2.96 13.67
N ASP A 4 -27.09 -2.83 14.14
CA ASP A 4 -28.08 -3.90 14.09
C ASP A 4 -29.09 -3.64 12.97
N PRO A 5 -28.85 -4.19 11.77
CA PRO A 5 -29.78 -4.02 10.64
C PRO A 5 -31.15 -4.62 10.89
N LYS A 6 -31.26 -5.61 11.81
CA LYS A 6 -32.52 -6.29 12.09
C LYS A 6 -33.50 -5.40 12.86
N ASN A 7 -32.97 -4.39 13.57
CA ASN A 7 -33.75 -3.44 14.36
C ASN A 7 -33.89 -2.05 13.68
N GLY A 8 -33.61 -1.95 12.37
CA GLY A 8 -33.82 -0.71 11.61
C GLY A 8 -32.87 0.43 11.96
N GLY A 9 -31.76 0.16 12.66
CA GLY A 9 -30.70 1.14 12.84
C GLY A 9 -30.08 1.52 11.49
N THR A 10 -29.51 2.72 11.38
CA THR A 10 -28.69 3.14 10.23
C THR A 10 -27.22 3.18 10.63
N PRO A 11 -26.28 2.76 9.76
CA PRO A 11 -24.86 2.79 10.11
C PRO A 11 -24.40 4.24 10.32
N PRO A 12 -23.50 4.52 11.30
CA PRO A 12 -22.92 5.85 11.45
C PRO A 12 -22.22 6.31 10.17
N GLY A 13 -22.29 7.60 9.85
CA GLY A 13 -21.69 8.15 8.63
C GLY A 13 -20.20 7.83 8.47
N PHE A 14 -19.44 7.86 9.57
CA PHE A 14 -18.04 7.43 9.60
C PHE A 14 -17.85 5.98 9.13
N TYR A 15 -18.69 5.05 9.59
CA TYR A 15 -18.57 3.64 9.22
C TYR A 15 -18.89 3.43 7.75
N THR A 16 -19.94 4.07 7.23
CA THR A 16 -20.30 4.02 5.81
C THR A 16 -19.16 4.52 4.93
N GLU A 17 -18.59 5.69 5.25
CA GLU A 17 -17.48 6.26 4.50
C GLU A 17 -16.20 5.40 4.60
N TYR A 18 -15.90 4.88 5.78
CA TYR A 18 -14.77 3.98 5.99
C TYR A 18 -14.89 2.70 5.14
N VAL A 19 -16.05 2.06 5.16
CA VAL A 19 -16.30 0.85 4.36
C VAL A 19 -16.18 1.15 2.87
N GLN A 20 -16.73 2.27 2.40
CA GLN A 20 -16.62 2.68 1.01
C GLN A 20 -15.14 2.83 0.60
N GLN A 21 -14.34 3.57 1.37
CA GLN A 21 -12.93 3.80 1.04
C GLN A 21 -12.10 2.51 1.11
N ILE A 22 -12.42 1.58 2.01
CA ILE A 22 -11.79 0.25 2.03
C ILE A 22 -12.11 -0.52 0.74
N GLN A 23 -13.35 -0.49 0.27
CA GLN A 23 -13.74 -1.13 -0.99
C GLN A 23 -13.01 -0.50 -2.18
N GLU A 24 -12.87 0.83 -2.21
CA GLU A 24 -12.10 1.54 -3.23
C GLU A 24 -10.64 1.08 -3.26
N ILE A 25 -9.98 0.95 -2.10
CA ILE A 25 -8.61 0.41 -2.00
C ILE A 25 -8.53 -1.02 -2.54
N ILE A 26 -9.50 -1.88 -2.22
CA ILE A 26 -9.54 -3.26 -2.71
C ILE A 26 -9.66 -3.29 -4.23
N ILE A 27 -10.56 -2.49 -4.80
CA ILE A 27 -10.78 -2.40 -6.24
C ILE A 27 -9.53 -1.88 -6.94
N GLU A 28 -8.89 -0.84 -6.39
CA GLU A 28 -7.65 -0.29 -6.94
C GLU A 28 -6.53 -1.35 -6.93
N ASN A 29 -6.38 -2.08 -5.82
CA ASN A 29 -5.38 -3.15 -5.72
C ASN A 29 -5.62 -4.25 -6.75
N ALA A 30 -6.88 -4.68 -6.92
CA ALA A 30 -7.25 -5.69 -7.90
C ALA A 30 -6.99 -5.21 -9.34
N ALA A 31 -7.30 -3.95 -9.65
CA ALA A 31 -7.01 -3.37 -10.95
C ALA A 31 -5.50 -3.32 -11.24
N GLN A 32 -4.70 -2.88 -10.27
CA GLN A 32 -3.25 -2.83 -10.40
C GLN A 32 -2.63 -4.23 -10.59
N GLU A 33 -3.08 -5.22 -9.81
CA GLU A 33 -2.63 -6.60 -9.97
C GLU A 33 -3.02 -7.17 -11.33
N PHE A 34 -4.26 -6.94 -11.77
CA PHE A 34 -4.73 -7.33 -13.09
C PHE A 34 -3.85 -6.74 -14.19
N HIS A 35 -3.55 -5.44 -14.13
CA HIS A 35 -2.68 -4.79 -15.12
C HIS A 35 -1.27 -5.36 -15.12
N ALA A 36 -0.71 -5.68 -13.96
CA ALA A 36 0.60 -6.31 -13.85
C ALA A 36 0.63 -7.71 -14.50
N ILE A 37 -0.38 -8.54 -14.20
CA ILE A 37 -0.55 -9.88 -14.82
C ILE A 37 -0.75 -9.76 -16.33
N TRP A 38 -1.62 -8.84 -16.75
CA TRP A 38 -1.94 -8.61 -18.15
C TRP A 38 -0.71 -8.17 -18.93
N LYS A 39 0.06 -7.22 -18.39
CA LYS A 39 1.32 -6.76 -18.98
C LYS A 39 2.32 -7.90 -19.13
N ALA A 40 2.51 -8.72 -18.10
CA ALA A 40 3.39 -9.88 -18.15
C ALA A 40 2.95 -10.89 -19.23
N ASN A 41 1.65 -11.15 -19.34
CA ASN A 41 1.12 -12.06 -20.35
C ASN A 41 1.28 -11.53 -21.77
N GLN A 42 0.89 -10.28 -22.01
CA GLN A 42 0.89 -9.69 -23.36
C GLN A 42 2.28 -9.33 -23.87
N GLN A 43 3.18 -8.86 -23.01
CA GLN A 43 4.49 -8.37 -23.43
C GLN A 43 5.59 -9.42 -23.31
N GLN A 44 5.48 -10.35 -22.36
CA GLN A 44 6.53 -11.33 -22.05
C GLN A 44 6.10 -12.77 -22.34
N GLY A 45 4.84 -12.99 -22.75
CA GLY A 45 4.31 -14.33 -23.04
C GLY A 45 4.10 -15.22 -21.80
N VAL A 46 4.23 -14.67 -20.59
CA VAL A 46 4.12 -15.45 -19.34
C VAL A 46 2.66 -15.89 -19.14
N PRO A 47 2.36 -17.19 -18.93
CA PRO A 47 1.00 -17.63 -18.61
C PRO A 47 0.45 -16.91 -17.38
N LYS A 48 -0.83 -16.53 -17.40
CA LYS A 48 -1.45 -15.71 -16.32
C LYS A 48 -1.29 -16.34 -14.93
N VAL A 49 -1.45 -17.65 -14.82
CA VAL A 49 -1.27 -18.41 -13.56
C VAL A 49 0.16 -18.27 -13.03
N GLU A 50 1.15 -18.39 -13.91
CA GLU A 50 2.56 -18.24 -13.53
C GLU A 50 2.87 -16.78 -13.19
N ALA A 51 2.32 -15.81 -13.93
CA ALA A 51 2.46 -14.39 -13.62
C ALA A 51 1.94 -14.05 -12.22
N THR A 52 0.77 -14.56 -11.82
CA THR A 52 0.23 -14.39 -10.46
C THR A 52 1.18 -14.94 -9.39
N LYS A 53 1.75 -16.13 -9.61
CA LYS A 53 2.70 -16.75 -8.68
C LYS A 53 3.99 -15.94 -8.57
N LEU A 54 4.52 -15.47 -9.70
CA LEU A 54 5.74 -14.67 -9.74
C LEU A 54 5.55 -13.30 -9.08
N ILE A 55 4.42 -12.64 -9.36
CA ILE A 55 4.08 -11.32 -8.77
C ILE A 55 3.94 -11.45 -7.26
N SER A 56 3.09 -12.37 -6.77
CA SER A 56 2.88 -12.55 -5.34
C SER A 56 4.17 -12.94 -4.61
N GLY A 57 4.92 -13.90 -5.14
CA GLY A 57 6.22 -14.28 -4.58
C GLY A 57 7.24 -13.14 -4.55
N LYS A 58 7.21 -12.24 -5.54
CA LYS A 58 8.08 -11.06 -5.57
C LYS A 58 7.67 -10.01 -4.56
N ILE A 59 6.37 -9.77 -4.39
CA ILE A 59 5.84 -8.87 -3.35
C ILE A 59 6.27 -9.35 -1.97
N THR A 60 6.10 -10.64 -1.65
CA THR A 60 6.51 -11.20 -0.35
C THR A 60 8.00 -11.03 -0.11
N LYS A 61 8.85 -11.44 -1.05
CA LYS A 61 10.32 -11.30 -0.92
C LYS A 61 10.75 -9.85 -0.72
N MET A 62 10.12 -8.93 -1.44
CA MET A 62 10.41 -7.50 -1.32
C MET A 62 9.92 -6.95 0.01
N GLN A 63 8.72 -7.32 0.45
CA GLN A 63 8.18 -6.95 1.76
C GLN A 63 9.13 -7.38 2.88
N ASP A 64 9.61 -8.63 2.86
CA ASP A 64 10.55 -9.15 3.86
C ASP A 64 11.85 -8.34 3.86
N SER A 65 12.40 -8.07 2.67
CA SER A 65 13.62 -7.25 2.51
C SER A 65 13.46 -5.82 3.04
N ILE A 66 12.29 -5.21 2.83
CA ILE A 66 11.97 -3.89 3.38
C ILE A 66 11.85 -3.96 4.90
N MET A 67 11.17 -4.97 5.46
CA MET A 67 11.05 -5.16 6.91
C MET A 67 12.43 -5.30 7.58
N ASP A 68 13.34 -6.06 6.98
CA ASP A 68 14.72 -6.19 7.47
C ASP A 68 15.49 -4.86 7.42
N THR A 69 15.25 -4.06 6.38
CA THR A 69 15.88 -2.74 6.21
C THR A 69 15.33 -1.74 7.23
N PHE A 70 14.05 -1.80 7.56
CA PHE A 70 13.41 -0.94 8.56
C PHE A 70 14.07 -1.03 9.94
N GLN A 71 14.65 -2.18 10.29
CA GLN A 71 15.40 -2.37 11.53
C GLN A 71 16.76 -1.64 11.53
N LYS A 72 17.32 -1.37 10.34
CA LYS A 72 18.65 -0.76 10.13
C LYS A 72 18.59 0.74 9.84
N MET A 73 17.43 1.27 9.46
CA MET A 73 17.23 2.70 9.20
C MET A 73 17.32 3.53 10.48
N SER A 74 17.75 4.80 10.34
CA SER A 74 17.66 5.75 11.44
C SER A 74 16.20 6.02 11.81
N GLU A 75 15.96 6.44 13.05
CA GLU A 75 14.60 6.71 13.53
C GLU A 75 13.91 7.82 12.73
N ASN A 76 14.65 8.86 12.34
CA ASN A 76 14.14 9.98 11.55
C ASN A 76 13.72 9.55 10.14
N GLU A 77 14.58 8.80 9.42
CA GLU A 77 14.28 8.29 8.09
C GLU A 77 13.07 7.35 8.11
N ARG A 78 13.06 6.43 9.08
CA ARG A 78 11.96 5.49 9.27
C ARG A 78 10.65 6.20 9.58
N SER A 79 10.66 7.17 10.49
CA SER A 79 9.48 7.96 10.86
C SER A 79 8.93 8.73 9.67
N ASN A 80 9.79 9.39 8.90
CA ASN A 80 9.37 10.13 7.70
C ASN A 80 8.74 9.20 6.66
N LEU A 81 9.41 8.08 6.34
CA LEU A 81 8.89 7.10 5.39
C LEU A 81 7.54 6.53 5.83
N VAL A 82 7.42 6.16 7.11
CA VAL A 82 6.17 5.65 7.68
C VAL A 82 5.06 6.67 7.53
N ARG A 83 5.29 7.94 7.91
CA ARG A 83 4.26 8.98 7.82
C ARG A 83 3.81 9.22 6.38
N GLN A 84 4.76 9.27 5.45
CA GLN A 84 4.49 9.46 4.02
C GLN A 84 3.73 8.30 3.38
N VAL A 85 4.04 7.06 3.78
CA VAL A 85 3.33 5.89 3.24
C VAL A 85 1.98 5.71 3.91
N LEU A 86 1.91 5.88 5.24
CA LEU A 86 0.68 5.64 6.00
C LEU A 86 -0.44 6.57 5.57
N SER A 87 -0.15 7.83 5.20
CA SER A 87 -1.13 8.77 4.66
C SER A 87 -1.77 8.33 3.33
N ARG A 88 -1.09 7.46 2.58
CA ARG A 88 -1.54 6.90 1.29
C ARG A 88 -2.08 5.48 1.41
N ALA A 89 -1.66 4.75 2.44
CA ALA A 89 -1.96 3.33 2.62
C ALA A 89 -3.25 3.05 3.38
N VAL A 90 -3.73 4.00 4.19
CA VAL A 90 -4.95 3.86 4.98
C VAL A 90 -6.09 4.70 4.40
N PRO A 91 -7.36 4.35 4.69
CA PRO A 91 -8.49 5.16 4.27
C PRO A 91 -8.37 6.63 4.68
N PRO A 92 -8.57 7.59 3.77
CA PRO A 92 -8.53 9.03 4.06
C PRO A 92 -9.37 9.46 5.27
N VAL A 93 -10.52 8.82 5.49
CA VAL A 93 -11.40 9.10 6.65
C VAL A 93 -10.70 8.82 7.98
N MET A 94 -9.84 7.79 8.05
CA MET A 94 -9.05 7.51 9.25
C MET A 94 -8.03 8.60 9.51
N VAL A 95 -7.33 9.07 8.47
CA VAL A 95 -6.34 10.16 8.59
C VAL A 95 -7.03 11.45 9.05
N ARG A 96 -8.20 11.79 8.49
CA ARG A 96 -8.96 12.97 8.91
C ARG A 96 -9.48 12.87 10.34
N HIS A 97 -9.89 11.68 10.79
CA HIS A 97 -10.50 11.50 12.11
C HIS A 97 -9.47 11.40 13.24
N LEU A 98 -8.38 10.64 13.04
CA LEU A 98 -7.38 10.33 14.08
C LEU A 98 -6.07 11.10 13.89
N GLY A 99 -5.77 11.57 12.68
CA GLY A 99 -4.43 12.00 12.31
C GLY A 99 -3.43 10.84 12.23
N ILE A 100 -2.29 11.08 11.58
CA ILE A 100 -1.21 10.08 11.50
C ILE A 100 -0.67 9.74 12.89
N ASP A 101 -0.48 10.73 13.75
CA ASP A 101 0.00 10.52 15.13
C ASP A 101 -0.96 9.67 15.97
N GLY A 102 -2.27 9.90 15.80
CA GLY A 102 -3.29 9.09 16.46
C GLY A 102 -3.24 7.63 16.02
N ILE A 103 -3.03 7.37 14.72
CA ILE A 103 -2.89 6.00 14.21
C ILE A 103 -1.63 5.35 14.79
N LEU A 104 -0.48 6.05 14.77
CA LEU A 104 0.78 5.52 15.29
C LEU A 104 0.73 5.24 16.80
N LYS A 105 -0.06 6.01 17.56
CA LYS A 105 -0.26 5.78 19.00
C LYS A 105 -1.14 4.55 19.31
N ASN A 106 -2.13 4.29 18.47
CA ASN A 106 -3.14 3.25 18.72
C ASN A 106 -2.82 1.89 18.06
N VAL A 107 -1.89 1.86 17.11
CA VAL A 107 -1.53 0.64 16.37
C VAL A 107 -0.10 0.22 16.78
N PRO A 108 0.14 -1.06 17.15
CA PRO A 108 1.47 -1.49 17.50
C PRO A 108 2.46 -1.32 16.32
N ALA A 109 3.68 -0.91 16.63
CA ALA A 109 4.68 -0.55 15.63
C ALA A 109 4.97 -1.67 14.61
N SER A 110 4.94 -2.93 15.03
CA SER A 110 5.12 -4.09 14.15
C SER A 110 4.06 -4.18 13.04
N TYR A 111 2.80 -3.85 13.33
CA TYR A 111 1.73 -3.82 12.33
C TYR A 111 1.88 -2.65 11.37
N ILE A 112 2.31 -1.48 11.86
CA ILE A 112 2.61 -0.32 11.01
C ILE A 112 3.75 -0.65 10.05
N THR A 113 4.83 -1.26 10.54
CA THR A 113 5.95 -1.69 9.69
C THR A 113 5.48 -2.71 8.65
N ALA A 114 4.71 -3.72 9.04
CA ALA A 114 4.18 -4.72 8.10
C ALA A 114 3.30 -4.08 7.01
N LEU A 115 2.39 -3.17 7.39
CA LEU A 115 1.52 -2.45 6.48
C LEU A 115 2.33 -1.61 5.47
N VAL A 116 3.27 -0.80 5.97
CA VAL A 116 4.09 0.07 5.14
C VAL A 116 4.94 -0.76 4.17
N SER A 117 5.59 -1.82 4.65
CA SER A 117 6.39 -2.72 3.80
C SER A 117 5.56 -3.40 2.72
N ALA A 118 4.38 -3.92 3.07
CA ALA A 118 3.46 -4.55 2.12
C ALA A 118 2.95 -3.55 1.06
N TRP A 119 2.62 -2.32 1.48
CA TRP A 119 2.16 -1.28 0.56
C TRP A 119 3.25 -0.86 -0.42
N ILE A 120 4.47 -0.60 0.07
CA ILE A 120 5.62 -0.23 -0.78
C ILE A 120 5.91 -1.35 -1.79
N ALA A 121 6.01 -2.60 -1.31
CA ALA A 121 6.33 -3.75 -2.14
C ALA A 121 5.28 -3.98 -3.25
N SER A 122 4.00 -4.00 -2.87
CA SER A 122 2.90 -4.21 -3.83
C SER A 122 2.82 -3.09 -4.87
N ARG A 123 2.84 -1.82 -4.46
CA ARG A 123 2.79 -0.67 -5.40
C ARG A 123 3.98 -0.67 -6.35
N PHE A 124 5.18 -1.00 -5.87
CA PHE A 124 6.35 -1.09 -6.72
C PHE A 124 6.23 -2.23 -7.75
N VAL A 125 5.87 -3.44 -7.31
CA VAL A 125 5.77 -4.61 -8.18
C VAL A 125 4.63 -4.45 -9.18
N TYR A 126 3.48 -3.93 -8.78
CA TYR A 126 2.37 -3.69 -9.71
C TYR A 126 2.74 -2.66 -10.78
N LYS A 127 3.40 -1.56 -10.40
CA LYS A 127 3.83 -0.52 -11.35
C LYS A 127 4.88 -1.02 -12.35
N ASN A 128 5.86 -1.80 -11.88
CA ASN A 128 7.04 -2.15 -12.67
C ASN A 128 7.00 -3.57 -13.27
N GLY A 129 6.09 -4.44 -12.81
CA GLY A 129 5.90 -5.80 -13.30
C GLY A 129 6.91 -6.82 -12.72
N ILE A 130 7.05 -7.97 -13.39
CA ILE A 130 7.87 -9.10 -12.89
C ILE A 130 9.38 -8.79 -12.96
N ASN A 131 9.83 -8.04 -13.97
CA ASN A 131 11.25 -7.78 -14.24
C ASN A 131 11.74 -6.45 -13.63
N THR A 132 11.45 -6.20 -12.36
CA THR A 132 11.97 -5.02 -11.65
C THR A 132 13.44 -5.15 -11.28
N SER A 133 14.17 -4.03 -11.29
CA SER A 133 15.54 -3.91 -10.78
C SER A 133 15.58 -3.23 -9.41
N GLU A 134 16.66 -3.46 -8.65
CA GLU A 134 16.92 -2.77 -7.37
C GLU A 134 17.12 -1.25 -7.56
N VAL A 135 17.69 -0.84 -8.69
CA VAL A 135 17.85 0.57 -9.06
C VAL A 135 16.49 1.23 -9.24
N SER A 136 15.56 0.57 -9.94
CA SER A 136 14.17 1.07 -10.07
C SER A 136 13.48 1.19 -8.71
N PHE A 137 13.77 0.26 -7.80
CA PHE A 137 13.22 0.30 -6.43
C PHE A 137 13.76 1.50 -5.63
N PHE A 138 15.06 1.78 -5.74
CA PHE A 138 15.66 2.97 -5.11
C PHE A 138 15.00 4.27 -5.57
N PHE A 139 14.81 4.46 -6.89
CA PHE A 139 14.12 5.64 -7.41
C PHE A 139 12.66 5.72 -6.97
N PHE A 140 11.96 4.58 -6.89
CA PHE A 140 10.61 4.52 -6.37
C PHE A 140 10.55 4.96 -4.90
N LEU A 141 11.39 4.40 -4.02
CA LEU A 141 11.48 4.83 -2.62
C LEU A 141 11.82 6.30 -2.48
N LYS A 142 12.77 6.81 -3.26
CA LYS A 142 13.14 8.23 -3.26
C LYS A 142 11.94 9.11 -3.63
N SER A 143 11.14 8.71 -4.63
CA SER A 143 9.94 9.45 -5.01
C SER A 143 8.90 9.55 -3.90
N LEU A 144 8.79 8.53 -3.03
CA LEU A 144 7.91 8.55 -1.86
C LEU A 144 8.39 9.52 -0.76
N LEU A 145 9.70 9.71 -0.65
CA LEU A 145 10.32 10.60 0.34
C LEU A 145 10.32 12.07 -0.08
N THR A 146 10.31 12.35 -1.40
CA THR A 146 10.32 13.71 -1.94
C THR A 146 8.93 14.29 -2.19
N ALA A 147 7.89 13.46 -2.17
CA ALA A 147 6.53 13.88 -2.51
C ALA A 147 5.83 14.60 -1.34
N ASP A 148 6.33 15.78 -1.00
CA ASP A 148 5.53 16.90 -0.52
C ASP A 148 5.26 17.82 -1.74
N GLY A 149 4.11 17.64 -2.40
CA GLY A 149 3.52 18.59 -3.34
C GLY A 149 3.73 18.35 -4.86
N ASP A 150 2.93 17.48 -5.49
CA ASP A 150 2.35 17.72 -6.83
C ASP A 150 1.25 16.68 -7.13
N PRO A 151 -0.03 17.07 -7.29
CA PRO A 151 -1.11 16.15 -7.66
C PRO A 151 -1.11 15.74 -9.15
N ASN A 152 -0.17 16.19 -9.99
CA ASN A 152 -0.15 15.91 -11.45
C ASN A 152 1.19 15.39 -12.01
N GLY A 153 1.84 14.46 -11.32
CA GLY A 153 3.04 13.78 -11.83
C GLY A 153 2.75 12.66 -12.83
N ALA A 154 2.30 13.03 -14.04
CA ALA A 154 2.31 12.14 -15.20
C ALA A 154 3.77 11.81 -15.60
N ALA A 155 4.04 10.52 -15.78
CA ALA A 155 5.09 10.01 -16.65
C ALA A 155 4.49 8.89 -17.48
#